data_AF-A0A7V4KCL2-F1
#
_entry.id   AF-A0A7V4KCL2-F1
#
_cell.length_a   1.000
_cell.length_b   1.000
_cell.length_c   1.000
_cell.angle_alpha   90.00
_cell.angle_beta   90.00
_cell.angle_gamma   90.00
#
_symmetry.space_group_name_H-M   'P 1'
#
loop_
_entity.id
_entity.type
_entity.pdbx_description
1 polymer ?
#
loop_
_entity_poly.entity_id
_entity_poly.type
_entity_poly.pdbx_seq_one_letter_code
_entity_poly.pdbx_strand_id
1 'polypeptide(L)'
;MVSNAVQGNAGAGTNVAAEFEKVKELVASLKEDYNTLHEKARNIASNIKINSTKLRKFYNHVKKIEVSGLAETDVEKTLKRELNKFLAVLLYDVGREERNQEQLKELAEGMKKVVDVVKQKNGAEIKKAYNLFTDFFEALVAYHKYYEAMNNSRSR
;
A
#
# COMPACT_ATOMS: atom_id res chain seq x y z
N MET A 1 -10.22 -28.44 28.26
CA MET A 1 -8.90 -27.77 28.34
C MET A 1 -8.62 -27.14 26.99
N VAL A 2 -8.90 -25.84 26.83
CA VAL A 2 -8.55 -25.11 25.62
C VAL A 2 -7.38 -24.22 26.00
N SER A 3 -6.17 -24.70 25.73
CA SER A 3 -4.95 -23.95 26.01
C SER A 3 -4.78 -22.82 25.01
N ASN A 4 -4.70 -21.61 25.56
CA ASN A 4 -4.11 -20.41 25.01
C ASN A 4 -2.80 -20.69 24.26
N ALA A 5 -2.66 -20.13 23.06
CA ALA A 5 -1.55 -19.26 22.67
C ALA A 5 -1.69 -18.84 21.20
N VAL A 6 -2.53 -17.84 20.92
CA VAL A 6 -2.20 -16.92 19.82
C VAL A 6 -1.29 -15.87 20.43
N GLN A 7 -0.02 -16.23 20.63
CA GLN A 7 1.03 -15.23 20.84
C GLN A 7 1.13 -14.42 19.55
N GLY A 8 0.43 -13.28 19.56
CA GLY A 8 0.61 -12.25 18.57
C GLY A 8 2.06 -11.78 18.63
N ASN A 9 2.87 -12.24 17.67
CA ASN A 9 4.18 -11.69 17.41
C ASN A 9 3.96 -10.27 16.84
N ALA A 10 3.71 -9.32 17.73
CA ALA A 10 3.54 -7.91 17.40
C ALA A 10 4.93 -7.36 17.06
N GLY A 11 5.22 -7.26 15.76
CA GLY A 11 6.21 -6.34 15.19
C GLY A 11 7.58 -6.35 15.85
N ALA A 12 8.35 -7.43 15.65
CA ALA A 12 9.80 -7.35 15.85
C ALA A 12 10.36 -6.41 14.78
N GLY A 13 10.66 -5.16 15.16
CA GLY A 13 11.53 -4.19 14.47
C GLY A 13 11.57 -4.29 12.94
N THR A 14 10.41 -4.38 12.28
CA THR A 14 10.36 -4.71 10.86
C THR A 14 10.64 -3.45 10.06
N ASN A 15 11.66 -3.49 9.22
CA ASN A 15 12.03 -2.37 8.36
C ASN A 15 10.94 -2.19 7.28
N VAL A 16 10.14 -1.11 7.39
CA VAL A 16 9.02 -0.82 6.47
C VAL A 16 9.52 -0.75 5.03
N ALA A 17 10.68 -0.16 4.78
CA ALA A 17 11.28 -0.12 3.44
C ALA A 17 11.56 -1.54 2.89
N ALA A 18 12.02 -2.48 3.72
CA ALA A 18 12.26 -3.87 3.30
C ALA A 18 10.96 -4.60 2.94
N GLU A 19 9.88 -4.37 3.68
CA GLU A 19 8.56 -4.94 3.34
C GLU A 19 8.06 -4.40 2.00
N PHE A 20 8.26 -3.11 1.72
CA PHE A 20 7.95 -2.53 0.41
C PHE A 20 8.80 -3.10 -0.72
N GLU A 21 10.08 -3.44 -0.49
CA GLU A 21 10.90 -4.13 -1.49
C GLU A 21 10.31 -5.49 -1.86
N LYS A 22 9.78 -6.23 -0.87
CA LYS A 22 9.11 -7.52 -1.13
C LYS A 22 7.80 -7.37 -1.90
N VAL A 23 7.00 -6.35 -1.59
CA VAL A 23 5.80 -6.03 -2.37
C VAL A 23 6.20 -5.67 -3.81
N LYS A 24 7.24 -4.86 -3.99
CA LYS A 24 7.79 -4.50 -5.30
C LYS A 24 8.20 -5.74 -6.09
N GLU A 25 8.91 -6.69 -5.49
CA GLU A 25 9.30 -7.97 -6.12
C GLU A 25 8.09 -8.80 -6.58
N LEU A 26 7.04 -8.90 -5.76
CA LEU A 26 5.81 -9.61 -6.10
C LEU A 26 5.06 -8.96 -7.28
N VAL A 27 4.90 -7.64 -7.24
CA VAL A 27 4.26 -6.88 -8.33
C VAL A 27 5.10 -6.95 -9.61
N ALA A 28 6.43 -6.88 -9.51
CA ALA A 28 7.33 -7.00 -10.66
C ALA A 28 7.23 -8.37 -11.33
N SER A 29 7.16 -9.44 -10.53
CA SER A 29 7.03 -10.82 -11.01
C SER A 29 5.61 -11.21 -11.41
N LEU A 30 4.62 -10.33 -11.20
CA LEU A 30 3.18 -10.61 -11.42
C LEU A 30 2.69 -11.85 -10.64
N LYS A 31 3.36 -12.19 -9.53
CA LYS A 31 3.03 -13.35 -8.72
C LYS A 31 1.82 -13.05 -7.83
N GLU A 32 0.75 -13.83 -8.01
CA GLU A 32 -0.48 -13.75 -7.22
C GLU A 32 -0.33 -14.46 -5.86
N ASP A 33 0.58 -13.95 -5.04
CA ASP A 33 0.83 -14.44 -3.68
C ASP A 33 0.12 -13.55 -2.64
N TYR A 34 -1.21 -13.66 -2.60
CA TYR A 34 -2.06 -12.81 -1.78
C TYR A 34 -1.76 -12.94 -0.27
N ASN A 35 -1.41 -14.14 0.19
CA ASN A 35 -1.02 -14.34 1.59
C ASN A 35 0.21 -13.51 1.93
N THR A 36 1.23 -13.52 1.07
CA THR A 36 2.43 -12.69 1.28
C THR A 36 2.10 -11.20 1.17
N LEU A 37 1.27 -10.76 0.22
CA LEU A 37 0.83 -9.36 0.12
C LEU A 37 0.14 -8.89 1.41
N HIS A 38 -0.76 -9.70 1.97
CA HIS A 38 -1.43 -9.41 3.24
C HIS A 38 -0.45 -9.38 4.41
N GLU A 39 0.52 -10.30 4.47
CA GLU A 39 1.54 -10.31 5.51
C GLU A 39 2.40 -9.03 5.45
N LYS A 40 2.90 -8.66 4.26
CA LYS A 40 3.70 -7.44 4.07
C LYS A 40 2.88 -6.19 4.45
N ALA A 41 1.62 -6.14 4.01
CA ALA A 41 0.69 -5.05 4.37
C ALA A 41 0.47 -4.93 5.88
N ARG A 42 0.28 -6.07 6.58
CA ARG A 42 0.14 -6.12 8.04
C ARG A 42 1.39 -5.58 8.75
N ASN A 43 2.57 -6.02 8.32
CA ASN A 43 3.85 -5.61 8.91
C ASN A 43 4.10 -4.12 8.70
N ILE A 44 3.79 -3.56 7.53
CA ILE A 44 3.88 -2.12 7.29
C ILE A 44 2.86 -1.38 8.18
N ALA A 45 1.60 -1.82 8.17
CA ALA A 45 0.51 -1.19 8.93
C ALA A 45 0.79 -1.09 10.43
N SER A 46 1.44 -2.09 11.04
CA SER A 46 1.76 -2.06 12.46
C SER A 46 2.93 -1.14 12.84
N ASN A 47 3.73 -0.70 11.87
CA ASN A 47 4.96 0.07 12.10
C ASN A 47 4.87 1.54 11.66
N ILE A 48 3.84 1.92 10.88
CA ILE A 48 3.56 3.31 10.52
C ILE A 48 2.55 3.94 11.49
N LYS A 49 2.70 5.23 11.80
CA LYS A 49 1.79 6.05 12.63
C LYS A 49 1.25 7.21 11.80
N ILE A 50 0.52 6.89 10.76
CA ILE A 50 -0.15 7.85 9.89
C ILE A 50 -1.62 7.91 10.29
N ASN A 51 -2.32 9.01 10.02
CA ASN A 51 -3.77 9.07 10.26
C ASN A 51 -4.51 8.13 9.27
N SER A 52 -5.38 7.24 9.76
CA SER A 52 -6.12 6.30 8.89
C SER A 52 -6.97 6.98 7.81
N THR A 53 -7.53 8.16 8.09
CA THR A 53 -8.29 8.95 7.10
C THR A 53 -7.39 9.40 5.95
N LYS A 54 -6.14 9.77 6.26
CA LYS A 54 -5.14 10.14 5.24
C LYS A 54 -4.74 8.93 4.40
N LEU A 55 -4.45 7.79 5.03
CA LEU A 55 -4.12 6.56 4.30
C LEU A 55 -5.29 6.11 3.39
N ARG A 56 -6.52 6.17 3.89
CA ARG A 56 -7.74 5.88 3.12
C ARG A 56 -7.93 6.85 1.95
N LYS A 57 -7.63 8.14 2.12
CA LYS A 57 -7.69 9.15 1.03
C LYS A 57 -6.80 8.73 -0.12
N PHE A 58 -5.56 8.30 0.15
CA PHE A 58 -4.62 7.84 -0.87
C PHE A 58 -5.10 6.57 -1.57
N TYR A 59 -5.58 5.58 -0.81
CA TYR A 59 -6.16 4.37 -1.40
C TYR A 59 -7.37 4.67 -2.29
N ASN A 60 -8.27 5.56 -1.85
CA ASN A 60 -9.42 5.97 -2.65
C ASN A 60 -9.03 6.66 -3.96
N HIS A 61 -7.86 7.32 -4.02
CA HIS A 61 -7.35 7.90 -5.26
C HIS A 61 -7.08 6.80 -6.29
N VAL A 62 -6.42 5.71 -5.87
CA VAL A 62 -6.08 4.62 -6.78
C VAL A 62 -7.29 3.75 -7.07
N LYS A 63 -8.10 3.37 -6.07
CA LYS A 63 -9.29 2.51 -6.25
C LYS A 63 -10.28 3.05 -7.29
N LYS A 64 -10.38 4.38 -7.42
CA LYS A 64 -11.30 5.05 -8.36
C LYS A 64 -10.79 5.14 -9.80
N ILE A 65 -9.61 4.61 -10.10
CA ILE A 65 -9.09 4.61 -11.47
C ILE A 65 -9.87 3.56 -12.28
N GLU A 66 -10.85 4.04 -13.04
CA GLU A 66 -11.68 3.20 -13.90
C GLU A 66 -10.97 2.90 -15.22
N VAL A 67 -10.75 1.61 -15.48
CA VAL A 67 -10.14 1.10 -16.72
C VAL A 67 -10.97 0.00 -17.39
N SER A 68 -12.15 -0.29 -16.82
CA SER A 68 -13.08 -1.26 -17.36
C SER A 68 -13.66 -0.77 -18.69
N GLY A 69 -13.70 -1.64 -19.70
CA GLY A 69 -14.23 -1.30 -21.03
C GLY A 69 -13.30 -0.50 -21.93
N LEU A 70 -12.08 -0.17 -21.48
CA LEU A 70 -11.07 0.47 -22.32
C LEU A 70 -10.31 -0.56 -23.15
N ALA A 71 -9.85 -0.16 -24.33
CA ALA A 71 -8.86 -0.91 -25.10
C ALA A 71 -7.52 -0.96 -24.35
N GLU A 72 -6.70 -1.99 -24.58
CA GLU A 72 -5.45 -2.20 -23.81
C GLU A 72 -4.49 -1.00 -23.87
N THR A 73 -4.38 -0.35 -25.03
CA THR A 73 -3.56 0.86 -25.20
C THR A 73 -4.06 2.03 -24.35
N ASP A 74 -5.37 2.15 -24.20
CA ASP A 74 -6.00 3.19 -23.38
C ASP A 74 -5.94 2.88 -21.89
N VAL A 75 -6.02 1.59 -21.51
CA VAL A 75 -5.76 1.12 -20.13
C VAL A 75 -4.36 1.54 -19.70
N GLU A 76 -3.35 1.22 -20.51
CA GLU A 76 -1.96 1.54 -20.19
C GLU A 76 -1.73 3.04 -20.01
N LYS A 77 -2.17 3.84 -20.99
CA LYS A 77 -2.07 5.30 -20.94
C LYS A 77 -2.79 5.89 -19.72
N THR A 78 -3.99 5.38 -19.41
CA THR A 78 -4.80 5.84 -18.28
C THR A 78 -4.13 5.51 -16.95
N LEU A 79 -3.70 4.27 -16.75
CA LEU A 79 -3.01 3.86 -15.52
C LEU A 79 -1.72 4.64 -15.32
N LYS A 80 -0.86 4.78 -16.34
CA LYS A 80 0.39 5.57 -16.23
C LYS A 80 0.10 7.03 -15.83
N ARG A 81 -0.94 7.64 -16.42
CA ARG A 81 -1.33 9.03 -16.10
C ARG A 81 -1.86 9.17 -14.68
N GLU A 82 -2.82 8.34 -14.28
CA GLU A 82 -3.45 8.46 -12.95
C GLU A 82 -2.50 8.05 -11.83
N LEU A 83 -1.63 7.06 -12.04
CA LEU A 83 -0.60 6.70 -11.07
C LEU A 83 0.45 7.81 -10.87
N ASN A 84 0.77 8.59 -11.91
CA ASN A 84 1.60 9.79 -11.74
C ASN A 84 0.91 10.86 -10.89
N LYS A 85 -0.40 11.07 -11.07
CA LYS A 85 -1.18 12.00 -10.23
C LYS A 85 -1.24 11.52 -8.78
N PHE A 86 -1.44 10.22 -8.57
CA PHE A 86 -1.40 9.61 -7.25
C PHE A 86 -0.08 9.93 -6.52
N LEU A 87 1.07 9.70 -7.19
CA LEU A 87 2.38 10.00 -6.61
C LEU A 87 2.56 11.50 -6.33
N ALA A 88 2.10 12.38 -7.22
CA ALA A 88 2.16 13.82 -7.02
C ALA A 88 1.35 14.26 -5.78
N VAL A 89 0.13 13.73 -5.61
CA VAL A 89 -0.71 13.99 -4.43
C VAL A 89 -0.06 13.48 -3.15
N LEU A 90 0.53 12.28 -3.19
CA LEU A 90 1.21 11.68 -2.05
C LEU A 90 2.42 12.53 -1.61
N LEU A 91 3.28 12.92 -2.55
CA LEU A 91 4.46 13.76 -2.28
C LEU A 91 4.08 15.17 -1.81
N TYR A 92 3.01 15.74 -2.36
CA TYR A 92 2.48 17.02 -1.88
C TYR A 92 2.03 16.95 -0.42
N ASP A 93 1.32 15.88 -0.04
CA ASP A 93 0.90 15.67 1.35
C ASP A 93 2.09 15.41 2.30
N VAL A 94 3.21 14.83 1.82
CA VAL A 94 4.49 14.74 2.56
C VAL A 94 5.04 16.14 2.86
N GLY A 95 5.11 17.02 1.85
CA GLY A 95 5.64 18.38 2.00
C GLY A 95 4.81 19.26 2.95
N ARG A 96 3.56 18.88 3.23
CA ARG A 96 2.63 19.59 4.13
C ARG A 96 2.50 18.98 5.52
N GLU A 97 3.07 17.81 5.75
CA GLU A 97 2.96 17.12 7.04
C GLU A 97 3.98 17.68 8.03
N GLU A 98 3.52 18.13 9.19
CA GLU A 98 4.39 18.71 10.22
C GLU A 98 4.79 17.69 11.30
N ARG A 99 3.87 16.80 11.68
CA ARG A 99 4.05 15.94 12.87
C ARG A 99 4.60 14.56 12.56
N ASN A 100 4.19 13.98 11.44
CA ASN A 100 4.55 12.61 11.05
C ASN A 100 5.24 12.57 9.68
N GLN A 101 5.98 13.64 9.35
CA GLN A 101 6.55 13.84 8.01
C GLN A 101 7.42 12.67 7.57
N GLU A 102 8.36 12.24 8.41
CA GLU A 102 9.29 11.15 8.08
C GLU A 102 8.57 9.81 7.84
N GLN A 103 7.52 9.52 8.60
CA GLN A 103 6.75 8.29 8.38
C GLN A 103 5.89 8.34 7.12
N LEU A 104 5.30 9.51 6.84
CA LEU A 104 4.57 9.71 5.59
C LEU A 104 5.51 9.67 4.38
N LYS A 105 6.74 10.18 4.53
CA LYS A 105 7.81 10.09 3.54
C LYS A 105 8.22 8.65 3.29
N GLU A 106 8.44 7.86 4.35
CA GLU A 106 8.78 6.43 4.22
C GLU A 106 7.66 5.66 3.50
N LEU A 107 6.38 5.92 3.84
CA LEU A 107 5.24 5.38 3.09
C LEU A 107 5.28 5.82 1.62
N ALA A 108 5.53 7.10 1.35
CA ALA A 108 5.55 7.66 0.01
C ALA A 108 6.65 7.06 -0.87
N GLU A 109 7.85 6.89 -0.32
CA GLU A 109 8.99 6.27 -0.99
C GLU A 109 8.71 4.80 -1.29
N GLY A 110 8.14 4.06 -0.33
CA GLY A 110 7.70 2.68 -0.53
C GLY A 110 6.66 2.53 -1.63
N MET A 111 5.60 3.34 -1.58
CA MET A 111 4.55 3.37 -2.60
C MET A 111 5.10 3.74 -3.98
N LYS A 112 6.01 4.71 -4.06
CA LYS A 112 6.66 5.11 -5.31
C LYS A 112 7.39 3.93 -5.95
N LYS A 113 8.15 3.15 -5.18
CA LYS A 113 8.87 1.98 -5.72
C LYS A 113 7.93 0.94 -6.33
N VAL A 114 6.81 0.65 -5.66
CA VAL A 114 5.81 -0.31 -6.17
C VAL A 114 5.12 0.24 -7.41
N VAL A 115 4.69 1.51 -7.39
CA VAL A 115 4.00 2.15 -8.52
C VAL A 115 4.90 2.29 -9.74
N ASP A 116 6.19 2.59 -9.56
CA ASP A 116 7.13 2.68 -10.68
C ASP A 116 7.27 1.33 -11.40
N VAL A 117 7.22 0.20 -10.66
CA VAL A 117 7.18 -1.13 -11.27
C VAL A 117 5.87 -1.38 -12.02
N VAL A 118 4.72 -0.99 -11.47
CA VAL A 118 3.44 -1.08 -12.20
C VAL A 118 3.53 -0.34 -13.52
N LYS A 119 4.05 0.89 -13.51
CA LYS A 119 4.19 1.74 -14.70
C LYS A 119 5.21 1.25 -15.73
N GLN A 120 6.09 0.32 -15.38
CA GLN A 120 7.03 -0.29 -16.33
C GLN A 120 6.39 -1.41 -17.15
N LYS A 121 5.21 -1.90 -16.74
CA LYS A 121 4.44 -2.91 -17.47
C LYS A 121 3.68 -2.30 -18.63
N ASN A 122 3.34 -3.14 -19.61
CA ASN A 122 2.62 -2.76 -20.83
C ASN A 122 1.48 -3.73 -21.13
N GLY A 123 0.54 -3.35 -21.99
CA GLY A 123 -0.56 -4.21 -22.44
C GLY A 123 -1.39 -4.80 -21.30
N ALA A 124 -1.67 -6.10 -21.31
CA ALA A 124 -2.43 -6.75 -20.23
C ALA A 124 -1.68 -6.80 -18.88
N GLU A 125 -0.35 -6.76 -18.87
CA GLU A 125 0.46 -6.91 -17.66
C GLU A 125 0.31 -5.71 -16.70
N ILE A 126 0.16 -4.49 -17.23
CA ILE A 126 -0.01 -3.30 -16.37
C ILE A 126 -1.30 -3.37 -15.57
N LYS A 127 -2.38 -3.89 -16.15
CA LYS A 127 -3.64 -4.10 -15.45
C LYS A 127 -3.46 -5.12 -14.33
N LYS A 128 -2.74 -6.22 -14.59
CA LYS A 128 -2.45 -7.23 -13.57
C LYS A 128 -1.59 -6.69 -12.43
N ALA A 129 -0.50 -5.97 -12.75
CA ALA A 129 0.37 -5.35 -11.75
C ALA A 129 -0.39 -4.30 -10.92
N TYR A 130 -1.24 -3.51 -11.58
CA TYR A 130 -2.10 -2.54 -10.92
C TYR A 130 -3.06 -3.20 -9.92
N ASN A 131 -3.71 -4.31 -10.30
CA ASN A 131 -4.60 -5.04 -9.39
C ASN A 131 -3.84 -5.57 -8.15
N LEU A 132 -2.66 -6.17 -8.33
CA LEU A 132 -1.82 -6.63 -7.21
C LEU A 132 -1.45 -5.47 -6.27
N PHE A 133 -1.12 -4.30 -6.83
CA PHE A 133 -0.86 -3.10 -6.06
C PHE A 133 -2.09 -2.62 -5.28
N THR A 134 -3.28 -2.58 -5.91
CA THR A 134 -4.50 -2.13 -5.25
C THR A 134 -4.96 -3.08 -4.15
N ASP A 135 -4.80 -4.40 -4.35
CA ASP A 135 -5.15 -5.42 -3.35
C ASP A 135 -4.24 -5.31 -2.12
N PHE A 136 -2.93 -5.14 -2.34
CA PHE A 136 -1.98 -4.83 -1.27
C PHE A 136 -2.36 -3.54 -0.52
N PHE A 137 -2.71 -2.47 -1.25
CA PHE A 137 -3.01 -1.19 -0.62
C PHE A 137 -4.32 -1.25 0.17
N GLU A 138 -5.32 -1.99 -0.31
CA GLU A 138 -6.55 -2.26 0.45
C GLU A 138 -6.26 -2.99 1.75
N ALA A 139 -5.45 -4.05 1.71
CA ALA A 139 -5.02 -4.78 2.89
C ALA A 139 -4.27 -3.87 3.87
N LEU A 140 -3.38 -3.01 3.38
CA LEU A 140 -2.62 -2.06 4.19
C LEU A 140 -3.56 -1.10 4.94
N VAL A 141 -4.55 -0.53 4.25
CA VAL A 141 -5.55 0.37 4.88
C VAL A 141 -6.35 -0.37 5.95
N ALA A 142 -6.77 -1.61 5.67
CA ALA A 142 -7.56 -2.42 6.60
C ALA A 142 -6.77 -2.75 7.88
N TYR A 143 -5.55 -3.27 7.75
CA TYR A 143 -4.70 -3.57 8.89
C TYR A 143 -4.33 -2.32 9.68
N HIS A 144 -4.02 -1.22 9.00
CA HIS A 144 -3.69 0.04 9.67
C HIS A 144 -4.86 0.51 10.54
N LYS A 145 -6.10 0.42 10.02
CA LYS A 145 -7.28 0.79 10.79
C LYS A 145 -7.48 -0.10 12.02
N TYR A 146 -7.23 -1.40 11.88
CA TYR A 146 -7.28 -2.36 12.98
C TYR A 146 -6.28 -2.00 14.08
N TYR A 147 -5.01 -1.76 13.73
CA TYR A 147 -3.97 -1.42 14.72
C TYR A 147 -4.16 -0.05 15.35
N GLU A 148 -4.63 0.95 14.60
CA GLU A 148 -5.01 2.26 15.15
C GLU A 148 -6.11 2.11 16.22
N ALA A 149 -7.14 1.30 15.95
CA ALA A 149 -8.20 1.03 16.93
C ALA A 149 -7.68 0.32 18.18
N MET A 150 -6.81 -0.68 18.03
CA MET A 150 -6.19 -1.38 19.17
C MET A 150 -5.34 -0.43 20.03
N ASN A 151 -4.51 0.42 19.41
CA ASN A 151 -3.66 1.36 20.15
C ASN A 151 -4.49 2.40 20.90
N ASN A 152 -5.57 2.91 20.31
CA ASN A 152 -6.47 3.85 20.98
C ASN A 152 -7.24 3.22 22.15
N SER A 153 -7.55 1.91 22.08
CA SER A 153 -8.24 1.20 23.17
C SER A 153 -7.34 0.95 24.39
N ARG A 154 -6.02 0.84 24.20
CA ARG A 154 -5.04 0.62 25.27
C ARG A 154 -4.63 1.89 26.02
N SER A 155 -4.85 3.05 25.41
CA SER A 155 -4.52 4.37 25.99
C SER A 155 -5.70 5.00 26.76
N ARG A 156 -6.82 4.28 26.90
CA ARG A 156 -8.00 4.67 27.68
C ARG A 156 -8.08 3.81 28.93
#